data_AF-A0A395MZG9-F1
#
_entry.id   AF-A0A395MZG9-F1
#
_cell.length_a   1.000
_cell.length_b   1.000
_cell.length_c   1.000
_cell.angle_alpha   90.00
_cell.angle_beta   90.00
_cell.angle_gamma   90.00
#
_symmetry.space_group_name_H-M   'P 1'
#
loop_
_entity.id
_entity.type
_entity.pdbx_description
1 polymer ?
#
loop_
_entity_poly.entity_id
_entity_poly.type
_entity_poly.pdbx_seq_one_letter_code
_entity_poly.pdbx_strand_id
1 'polypeptide(L)'
;MVSSKLLVTLGLASLTAAQCPFADPGRLAARAEGSPREHLEEYEVDDSKGYMSSDVGGPFEEQESLKAGERGPTLLEDFIFRQKIMHFDHERVPERAVHARGAGAYGSFTSYADWSNVTSASFLGSEGKETPVFVRFSTVAGSRGSADTVRDVHGFATRFYTDSGNLDIVGNGIPVFFIQEALQFPDLIHAVKPSPDSEIPQAATAHDSAWDFFSQQTTTLHTLFWAMAGYGIPRSYRHQDGFGVHTFRFVTDDGDSKFVKFHWKSKQGKASLVWDEAQHLAGKNPDYHRKDLWDAIESGNGPEWELNVQIFDEDQALSFGFDVLDATKIIPEELVPLQSLGIMKLNANPVNYFAETEQIMFQPGHIVRGIDFTDDPLLQGRIFSYLDTQLNRHGGPNFEQLPINRPLSPIHNNNRDGAGQNFIHKNTAAYTPNTLNNGYPAQANQTQGKGFFTAPGRKVSGNL
;
A
#
# COMPACT_ATOMS: atom_id res chain seq x y z
N MET A 1 -27.87 46.50 14.03
CA MET A 1 -26.58 46.11 14.62
C MET A 1 -26.70 44.68 15.11
N VAL A 2 -26.33 43.70 14.29
CA VAL A 2 -26.27 42.30 14.73
C VAL A 2 -25.02 42.16 15.60
N SER A 3 -25.21 41.75 16.85
CA SER A 3 -24.14 41.69 17.85
C SER A 3 -23.04 40.73 17.39
N SER A 4 -21.78 41.19 17.44
CA SER A 4 -20.56 40.41 17.16
C SER A 4 -20.48 39.09 17.94
N LYS A 5 -21.24 38.94 19.04
CA LYS A 5 -21.33 37.70 19.82
C LYS A 5 -22.15 36.61 19.12
N LEU A 6 -23.12 36.97 18.27
CA LEU A 6 -23.99 36.01 17.57
C LEU A 6 -23.29 35.37 16.36
N LEU A 7 -22.41 36.10 15.67
CA LEU A 7 -21.57 35.53 14.60
C LEU A 7 -20.50 34.57 15.14
N VAL A 8 -19.94 34.85 16.33
CA VAL A 8 -18.95 33.97 16.97
C VAL A 8 -19.61 32.67 17.46
N THR A 9 -20.86 32.73 17.95
CA THR A 9 -21.58 31.52 18.37
C THR A 9 -22.06 30.66 17.19
N LEU A 10 -22.46 31.26 16.05
CA LEU A 10 -22.75 30.50 14.83
C LEU A 10 -21.48 29.90 14.21
N GLY A 11 -20.34 30.60 14.25
CA GLY A 11 -19.07 30.07 13.76
C GLY A 11 -18.51 28.92 14.61
N LEU A 12 -18.67 28.97 15.93
CA LEU A 12 -18.27 27.88 16.83
C LEU A 12 -19.19 26.66 16.76
N ALA A 13 -20.49 26.84 16.51
CA ALA A 13 -21.42 25.70 16.34
C ALA A 13 -21.18 24.92 15.04
N SER A 14 -20.70 25.57 13.98
CA SER A 14 -20.30 24.91 12.73
C SER A 14 -18.93 24.23 12.78
N LEU A 15 -18.07 24.58 13.75
CA LEU A 15 -16.73 23.98 13.91
C LEU A 15 -16.73 22.69 14.75
N THR A 16 -17.80 22.43 15.50
CA THR A 16 -17.93 21.21 16.34
C THR A 16 -18.74 20.08 15.69
N ALA A 17 -19.20 20.25 14.45
CA ALA A 17 -19.93 19.23 13.70
C ALA A 17 -19.37 19.09 12.28
N ALA A 18 -18.09 18.75 12.16
CA ALA A 18 -17.55 18.14 10.94
C ALA A 18 -17.98 16.66 10.82
N GLN A 19 -19.21 16.33 11.21
CA GLN A 19 -19.80 15.01 10.96
C GLN A 19 -20.27 14.98 9.52
N CYS A 20 -19.84 13.96 8.79
CA CYS A 20 -20.31 13.69 7.44
C CYS A 20 -21.84 13.59 7.47
N PRO A 21 -22.59 14.46 6.76
CA PRO A 21 -24.06 14.50 6.81
C PRO A 21 -24.75 13.24 6.24
N PHE A 22 -23.97 12.25 5.79
CA PHE A 22 -24.44 11.00 5.21
C PHE A 22 -24.33 9.78 6.13
N ALA A 23 -23.80 9.92 7.35
CA ALA A 23 -23.77 8.85 8.35
C ALA A 23 -24.85 9.08 9.41
N ASP A 24 -25.85 8.21 9.49
CA ASP A 24 -26.83 8.15 10.59
C ASP A 24 -26.30 7.19 11.68
N PRO A 25 -25.74 7.70 12.78
CA PRO A 25 -25.18 6.85 13.84
C PRO A 25 -26.24 6.03 14.59
N GLY A 26 -27.54 6.34 14.43
CA GLY A 26 -28.65 5.61 15.06
C GLY A 26 -29.00 4.27 14.42
N ARG A 27 -28.39 3.92 13.28
CA ARG A 27 -28.59 2.64 12.57
C ARG A 27 -27.39 1.68 12.65
N LEU A 28 -26.40 1.98 13.50
CA LEU A 28 -25.16 1.22 13.60
C LEU A 28 -25.32 -0.02 14.48
N ALA A 29 -25.37 -1.20 13.87
CA ALA A 29 -25.02 -2.44 14.54
C ALA A 29 -23.53 -2.71 14.28
N ALA A 30 -22.73 -2.87 15.33
CA ALA A 30 -21.42 -3.47 15.21
C ALA A 30 -21.63 -4.92 14.69
N ARG A 31 -21.17 -5.21 13.47
CA ARG A 31 -21.09 -6.59 13.02
C ARG A 31 -19.91 -7.21 13.73
N ALA A 32 -20.18 -8.27 14.51
CA ALA A 32 -19.16 -9.09 15.13
C ALA A 32 -18.49 -9.92 14.04
N GLU A 33 -17.56 -9.32 13.32
CA GLU A 33 -16.65 -9.99 12.41
C GLU A 33 -15.31 -10.19 13.14
N GLY A 34 -14.63 -11.31 12.87
CA GLY A 34 -13.33 -11.63 13.49
C GLY A 34 -12.29 -10.53 13.24
N SER A 35 -11.27 -10.45 14.09
CA SER A 35 -10.20 -9.45 13.94
C SER A 35 -9.41 -9.73 12.66
N PRO A 36 -9.31 -8.81 11.68
CA PRO A 36 -8.46 -9.00 10.51
C PRO A 36 -6.95 -9.02 10.85
N ARG A 37 -6.61 -8.83 12.13
CA ARG A 37 -5.26 -8.79 12.70
C ARG A 37 -4.89 -10.04 13.51
N GLU A 38 -5.74 -11.07 13.55
CA GLU A 38 -5.53 -12.28 14.37
C GLU A 38 -4.14 -12.90 14.18
N HIS A 39 -3.61 -12.90 12.95
CA HIS A 39 -2.29 -13.42 12.62
C HIS A 39 -1.10 -12.63 13.20
N LEU A 40 -1.34 -11.45 13.77
CA LEU A 40 -0.32 -10.60 14.37
C LEU A 40 -0.28 -10.70 15.90
N GLU A 41 -1.31 -11.30 16.52
CA GLU A 41 -1.45 -11.37 17.98
C GLU A 41 -0.26 -12.07 18.65
N GLU A 42 0.36 -13.06 17.99
CA GLU A 42 1.56 -13.74 18.51
C GLU A 42 2.81 -12.85 18.61
N TYR A 43 2.82 -11.70 17.93
CA TYR A 43 3.92 -10.72 17.93
C TYR A 43 3.62 -9.49 18.79
N GLU A 44 2.41 -9.36 19.33
CA GLU A 44 2.05 -8.24 20.20
C GLU A 44 2.71 -8.40 21.58
N VAL A 45 3.27 -7.30 22.10
CA VAL A 45 3.92 -7.24 23.42
C VAL A 45 3.08 -6.35 24.32
N ASP A 46 2.64 -6.89 25.47
CA ASP A 46 1.85 -6.18 26.48
C ASP A 46 2.71 -5.80 27.68
N ASP A 47 3.01 -4.50 27.79
CA ASP A 47 3.78 -3.92 28.89
C ASP A 47 2.89 -3.21 29.94
N SER A 48 1.59 -3.52 30.00
CA SER A 48 0.67 -2.96 31.01
C SER A 48 0.99 -3.39 32.44
N LYS A 49 1.79 -4.46 32.59
CA LYS A 49 2.28 -5.01 33.86
C LYS A 49 3.72 -5.51 33.68
N GLY A 50 4.48 -5.56 34.77
CA GLY A 50 5.87 -6.04 34.77
C GLY A 50 6.83 -4.98 35.30
N TYR A 51 8.11 -5.34 35.37
CA TYR A 51 9.20 -4.39 35.63
C TYR A 51 9.92 -4.09 34.32
N MET A 52 10.49 -2.89 34.21
CA MET A 52 11.38 -2.54 33.11
C MET A 52 12.51 -3.57 33.00
N SER A 53 12.84 -3.99 31.79
CA SER A 53 13.90 -4.95 31.54
C SER A 53 14.70 -4.59 30.29
N SER A 54 15.88 -5.18 30.17
CA SER A 54 16.69 -5.12 28.94
C SER A 54 16.08 -5.99 27.85
N ASP A 55 16.50 -5.77 26.62
CA ASP A 55 16.11 -6.61 25.47
C ASP A 55 16.49 -8.10 25.64
N VAL A 56 17.32 -8.43 26.65
CA VAL A 56 17.68 -9.80 27.04
C VAL A 56 17.04 -10.26 28.36
N GLY A 57 16.05 -9.52 28.88
CA GLY A 57 15.13 -9.95 29.95
C GLY A 57 15.57 -9.66 31.39
N GLY A 58 16.76 -9.06 31.61
CA GLY A 58 17.21 -8.68 32.95
C GLY A 58 16.52 -7.40 33.45
N PRO A 59 15.88 -7.38 34.65
CA PRO A 59 15.23 -6.18 35.18
C PRO A 59 16.20 -5.05 35.56
N PHE A 60 15.80 -3.79 35.37
CA PHE A 60 16.59 -2.62 35.77
C PHE A 60 15.74 -1.36 36.02
N GLU A 61 16.38 -0.29 36.49
CA GLU A 61 15.87 1.09 36.44
C GLU A 61 16.64 1.92 35.40
N GLU A 62 16.01 2.91 34.77
CA GLU A 62 16.62 3.68 33.66
C GLU A 62 16.45 5.20 33.78
N GLN A 63 16.06 5.68 34.95
CA GLN A 63 15.80 7.11 35.19
C GLN A 63 17.08 7.92 35.41
N GLU A 64 18.16 7.30 35.86
CA GLU A 64 19.44 7.95 36.13
C GLU A 64 20.60 7.17 35.51
N SER A 65 21.56 7.89 34.93
CA SER A 65 22.81 7.27 34.49
C SER A 65 23.72 6.96 35.68
N LEU A 66 24.51 5.89 35.56
CA LEU A 66 25.58 5.56 36.51
C LEU A 66 26.70 6.60 36.41
N LYS A 67 27.07 7.22 37.54
CA LYS A 67 28.07 8.30 37.63
C LYS A 67 29.15 8.01 38.69
N ALA A 68 30.35 8.56 38.49
CA ALA A 68 31.43 8.54 39.50
C ALA A 68 31.20 9.56 40.62
N GLY A 69 30.24 9.29 41.51
CA GLY A 69 29.76 10.21 42.54
C GLY A 69 28.57 11.05 42.05
N GLU A 70 27.83 11.65 42.99
CA GLU A 70 26.55 12.33 42.71
C GLU A 70 26.66 13.43 41.64
N ARG A 71 27.79 14.13 41.59
CA ARG A 71 28.11 15.19 40.61
C ARG A 71 29.23 14.79 39.64
N GLY A 72 29.51 13.49 39.57
CA GLY A 72 30.57 12.94 38.74
C GLY A 72 30.18 12.74 37.28
N PRO A 73 31.15 12.41 36.42
CA PRO A 73 30.88 12.02 35.04
C PRO A 73 30.13 10.68 34.95
N THR A 74 29.35 10.50 33.89
CA THR A 74 28.74 9.21 33.52
C THR A 74 29.82 8.17 33.19
N LEU A 75 29.61 6.93 33.62
CA LEU A 75 30.55 5.83 33.40
C LEU A 75 30.21 5.04 32.12
N LEU A 76 31.25 4.64 31.37
CA LEU A 76 31.07 3.84 30.15
C LEU A 76 30.55 2.42 30.43
N GLU A 77 30.78 1.88 31.63
CA GLU A 77 30.26 0.57 32.03
C GLU A 77 28.73 0.52 32.18
N ASP A 78 28.05 1.68 32.18
CA ASP A 78 26.59 1.78 32.21
C ASP A 78 25.98 1.13 30.97
N PHE A 79 25.60 -0.14 31.09
CA PHE A 79 25.03 -0.89 29.98
C PHE A 79 23.56 -0.53 29.74
N ILE A 80 22.82 -0.09 30.77
CA ILE A 80 21.41 0.30 30.67
C ILE A 80 21.28 1.56 29.83
N PHE A 81 22.11 2.57 30.12
CA PHE A 81 22.21 3.77 29.30
C PHE A 81 22.56 3.43 27.86
N ARG A 82 23.64 2.65 27.64
CA ARG A 82 24.12 2.34 26.30
C ARG A 82 23.10 1.59 25.45
N GLN A 83 22.46 0.55 25.97
CA GLN A 83 21.47 -0.21 25.19
C GLN A 83 20.23 0.62 24.85
N LYS A 84 19.76 1.48 25.77
CA LYS A 84 18.58 2.33 25.55
C LYS A 84 18.86 3.39 24.48
N ILE A 85 19.99 4.08 24.63
CA ILE A 85 20.41 5.12 23.68
C ILE A 85 20.76 4.51 22.32
N MET A 86 21.43 3.36 22.28
CA MET A 86 21.71 2.67 21.03
C MET A 86 20.41 2.30 20.29
N HIS A 87 19.40 1.75 20.98
CA HIS A 87 18.13 1.44 20.31
C HIS A 87 17.46 2.72 19.79
N PHE A 88 17.45 3.80 20.57
CA PHE A 88 16.93 5.11 20.16
C PHE A 88 17.64 5.68 18.91
N ASP A 89 18.97 5.68 18.91
CA ASP A 89 19.81 6.21 17.82
C ASP A 89 19.60 5.44 16.50
N HIS A 90 19.15 4.19 16.59
CA HIS A 90 18.91 3.29 15.46
C HIS A 90 17.42 3.08 15.13
N GLU A 91 16.50 3.89 15.67
CA GLU A 91 15.06 3.76 15.38
C GLU A 91 14.68 4.09 13.93
N ARG A 92 15.46 4.92 13.23
CA ARG A 92 15.09 5.42 11.90
C ARG A 92 15.56 4.45 10.82
N VAL A 93 14.62 4.05 9.97
CA VAL A 93 14.90 3.37 8.69
C VAL A 93 14.67 4.33 7.52
N PRO A 94 15.28 4.08 6.35
CA PRO A 94 15.00 4.88 5.15
C PRO A 94 13.50 4.92 4.84
N GLU A 95 12.98 6.11 4.60
CA GLU A 95 11.62 6.26 4.08
C GLU A 95 11.50 5.63 2.68
N ARG A 96 10.26 5.44 2.21
CA ARG A 96 10.05 5.02 0.82
C ARG A 96 10.56 6.11 -0.12
N ALA A 97 11.26 5.73 -1.20
CA ALA A 97 11.78 6.68 -2.19
C ALA A 97 10.68 7.58 -2.79
N VAL A 98 9.49 7.00 -2.97
CA VAL A 98 8.23 7.68 -3.31
C VAL A 98 7.14 7.20 -2.38
N HIS A 99 6.07 7.96 -2.20
CA HIS A 99 4.98 7.59 -1.29
C HIS A 99 5.42 7.45 0.18
N ALA A 100 6.43 8.21 0.60
CA ALA A 100 6.94 8.23 1.96
C ALA A 100 5.84 8.62 2.97
N ARG A 101 5.06 9.65 2.63
CA ARG A 101 3.92 10.10 3.43
C ARG A 101 2.69 9.23 3.17
N GLY A 102 2.17 8.58 4.21
CA GLY A 102 0.97 7.75 4.11
C GLY A 102 0.40 7.34 5.46
N ALA A 103 -0.67 6.53 5.41
CA ALA A 103 -1.29 5.87 6.56
C ALA A 103 -2.00 4.60 6.09
N GLY A 104 -2.16 3.61 6.97
CA GLY A 104 -2.77 2.35 6.61
C GLY A 104 -3.68 1.77 7.69
N ALA A 105 -4.48 0.80 7.28
CA ALA A 105 -5.44 0.12 8.14
C ALA A 105 -5.73 -1.29 7.64
N TYR A 106 -6.23 -2.12 8.55
CA TYR A 106 -6.64 -3.48 8.28
C TYR A 106 -8.13 -3.55 7.92
N GLY A 107 -8.49 -4.64 7.26
CA GLY A 107 -9.85 -4.94 6.90
C GLY A 107 -10.03 -6.34 6.38
N SER A 108 -11.18 -6.58 5.76
CA SER A 108 -11.49 -7.81 5.05
C SER A 108 -12.05 -7.49 3.67
N PHE A 109 -11.69 -8.32 2.69
CA PHE A 109 -12.34 -8.38 1.39
C PHE A 109 -13.28 -9.59 1.34
N THR A 110 -14.49 -9.41 0.83
CA THR A 110 -15.49 -10.47 0.64
C THR A 110 -15.87 -10.57 -0.83
N SER A 111 -15.65 -11.73 -1.45
CA SER A 111 -16.05 -11.98 -2.84
C SER A 111 -17.59 -12.06 -2.97
N TYR A 112 -18.15 -11.47 -4.02
CA TYR A 112 -19.59 -11.53 -4.32
C TYR A 112 -20.02 -12.80 -5.04
N ALA A 113 -19.09 -13.53 -5.65
CA ALA A 113 -19.39 -14.73 -6.42
C ALA A 113 -18.18 -15.67 -6.47
N ASP A 114 -18.39 -16.84 -7.07
CA ASP A 114 -17.32 -17.65 -7.63
C ASP A 114 -16.94 -17.10 -9.02
N TRP A 115 -15.70 -16.65 -9.17
CA TRP A 115 -15.16 -16.08 -10.42
C TRP A 115 -14.23 -17.03 -11.18
N SER A 116 -14.32 -18.34 -10.89
CA SER A 116 -13.57 -19.40 -11.59
C SER A 116 -13.77 -19.40 -13.12
N ASN A 117 -14.87 -18.82 -13.60
CA ASN A 117 -15.15 -18.62 -15.02
C ASN A 117 -14.20 -17.65 -15.74
N VAL A 118 -13.47 -16.80 -15.00
CA VAL A 118 -12.51 -15.83 -15.57
C VAL A 118 -11.12 -15.90 -14.94
N THR A 119 -10.99 -16.35 -13.69
CA THR A 119 -9.70 -16.43 -12.99
C THR A 119 -9.63 -17.63 -12.05
N SER A 120 -8.46 -18.24 -11.94
CA SER A 120 -8.14 -19.27 -10.94
C SER A 120 -7.69 -18.71 -9.59
N ALA A 121 -7.81 -17.39 -9.38
CA ALA A 121 -7.39 -16.73 -8.15
C ALA A 121 -8.26 -17.14 -6.95
N SER A 122 -7.63 -17.77 -5.97
CA SER A 122 -8.33 -18.43 -4.86
C SER A 122 -9.21 -17.48 -4.03
N PHE A 123 -8.80 -16.22 -3.85
CA PHE A 123 -9.57 -15.23 -3.07
C PHE A 123 -10.92 -14.84 -3.73
N LEU A 124 -11.10 -15.16 -5.00
CA LEU A 124 -12.32 -14.96 -5.78
C LEU A 124 -13.06 -16.27 -6.11
N GLY A 125 -12.58 -17.42 -5.61
CA GLY A 125 -13.06 -18.74 -6.00
C GLY A 125 -14.38 -19.19 -5.36
N SER A 126 -15.05 -18.36 -4.57
CA SER A 126 -16.39 -18.65 -4.03
C SER A 126 -17.09 -17.41 -3.50
N GLU A 127 -18.42 -17.37 -3.63
CA GLU A 127 -19.27 -16.35 -3.01
C GLU A 127 -19.06 -16.31 -1.48
N GLY A 128 -18.96 -15.11 -0.93
CA GLY A 128 -18.80 -14.91 0.51
C GLY A 128 -17.41 -15.24 1.05
N LYS A 129 -16.44 -15.62 0.21
CA LYS A 129 -15.07 -15.87 0.67
C LYS A 129 -14.47 -14.59 1.22
N GLU A 130 -14.09 -14.63 2.50
CA GLU A 130 -13.38 -13.54 3.16
C GLU A 130 -11.87 -13.71 3.02
N THR A 131 -11.16 -12.60 2.85
CA THR A 131 -9.70 -12.54 2.78
C THR A 131 -9.24 -11.32 3.57
N PRO A 132 -8.39 -11.49 4.60
CA PRO A 132 -7.83 -10.35 5.32
C PRO A 132 -7.06 -9.44 4.37
N VAL A 133 -7.15 -8.14 4.61
CA VAL A 133 -6.41 -7.14 3.85
C VAL A 133 -5.70 -6.14 4.75
N PHE A 134 -4.63 -5.56 4.23
CA PHE A 134 -4.07 -4.32 4.73
C PHE A 134 -3.96 -3.31 3.58
N VAL A 135 -4.41 -2.08 3.82
CA VAL A 135 -4.37 -1.00 2.84
C VAL A 135 -3.48 0.12 3.36
N ARG A 136 -2.66 0.68 2.46
CA ARG A 136 -1.93 1.93 2.72
C ARG A 136 -2.27 2.97 1.67
N PHE A 137 -2.72 4.12 2.13
CA PHE A 137 -2.88 5.33 1.33
C PHE A 137 -1.66 6.23 1.48
N SER A 138 -1.40 7.07 0.48
CA SER A 138 -0.22 7.94 0.47
C SER A 138 -0.35 9.10 -0.50
N THR A 139 0.48 10.12 -0.35
CA THR A 139 0.86 11.04 -1.45
C THR A 139 2.06 10.44 -2.21
N VAL A 140 2.74 11.15 -3.11
CA VAL A 140 3.90 10.62 -3.87
C VAL A 140 5.20 11.34 -3.57
N ALA A 141 5.25 12.65 -3.81
CA ALA A 141 6.50 13.39 -3.89
C ALA A 141 7.10 13.72 -2.51
N GLY A 142 6.23 14.06 -1.56
CA GLY A 142 6.62 14.53 -0.23
C GLY A 142 7.32 13.47 0.63
N SER A 143 8.30 13.90 1.43
CA SER A 143 8.92 13.07 2.47
C SER A 143 7.94 12.73 3.60
N ARG A 144 8.28 11.80 4.48
CA ARG A 144 7.35 11.21 5.48
C ARG A 144 6.67 12.21 6.42
N GLY A 145 7.30 13.36 6.65
CA GLY A 145 6.78 14.45 7.49
C GLY A 145 5.98 15.53 6.75
N SER A 146 5.80 15.40 5.43
CA SER A 146 4.98 16.33 4.63
C SER A 146 3.50 16.24 5.00
N ALA A 147 2.71 17.23 4.55
CA ALA A 147 1.28 17.30 4.84
C ALA A 147 0.45 16.35 3.96
N ASP A 148 -0.66 15.85 4.51
CA ASP A 148 -1.59 14.96 3.81
C ASP A 148 -2.32 15.66 2.65
N THR A 149 -2.66 16.95 2.79
CA THR A 149 -3.57 17.67 1.89
C THR A 149 -2.86 18.42 0.76
N VAL A 150 -1.64 18.02 0.42
CA VAL A 150 -0.90 18.58 -0.72
C VAL A 150 -1.57 18.19 -2.03
N ARG A 151 -1.35 18.99 -3.09
CA ARG A 151 -1.75 18.60 -4.43
C ARG A 151 -0.77 17.57 -4.97
N ASP A 152 -1.22 16.34 -5.08
CA ASP A 152 -0.37 15.23 -5.55
C ASP A 152 -1.22 14.09 -6.12
N VAL A 153 -0.58 13.16 -6.83
CA VAL A 153 -1.15 11.83 -7.01
C VAL A 153 -1.23 11.15 -5.63
N HIS A 154 -2.21 10.28 -5.44
CA HIS A 154 -2.37 9.56 -4.19
C HIS A 154 -2.21 8.06 -4.43
N GLY A 155 -1.36 7.39 -3.66
CA GLY A 155 -1.23 5.93 -3.69
C GLY A 155 -2.38 5.25 -2.97
N PHE A 156 -2.81 4.11 -3.52
CA PHE A 156 -3.80 3.20 -2.94
C PHE A 156 -3.28 1.77 -3.13
N ALA A 157 -2.54 1.28 -2.14
CA ALA A 157 -1.97 -0.07 -2.16
C ALA A 157 -2.75 -1.00 -1.24
N THR A 158 -3.23 -2.13 -1.77
CA THR A 158 -3.97 -3.16 -1.03
C THR A 158 -3.22 -4.48 -1.09
N ARG A 159 -2.96 -5.08 0.07
CA ARG A 159 -2.48 -6.45 0.21
C ARG A 159 -3.64 -7.34 0.57
N PHE A 160 -3.80 -8.43 -0.15
CA PHE A 160 -4.69 -9.53 0.17
C PHE A 160 -3.86 -10.68 0.73
N TYR A 161 -4.14 -11.08 1.96
CA TYR A 161 -3.51 -12.23 2.59
C TYR A 161 -4.27 -13.50 2.20
N THR A 162 -4.12 -13.93 0.95
CA THR A 162 -4.88 -15.08 0.42
C THR A 162 -4.36 -16.41 1.00
N ASP A 163 -5.17 -17.47 0.89
CA ASP A 163 -4.76 -18.84 1.21
C ASP A 163 -3.76 -19.44 0.20
N SER A 164 -3.41 -18.68 -0.85
CA SER A 164 -2.49 -19.05 -1.93
C SER A 164 -1.31 -18.09 -2.08
N GLY A 165 -0.98 -17.34 -1.02
CA GLY A 165 0.09 -16.34 -1.00
C GLY A 165 -0.44 -14.90 -0.96
N ASN A 166 0.45 -13.95 -0.70
CA ASN A 166 0.07 -12.54 -0.71
C ASN A 166 -0.11 -12.05 -2.15
N LEU A 167 -1.19 -11.31 -2.39
CA LEU A 167 -1.45 -10.58 -3.63
C LEU A 167 -1.46 -9.09 -3.30
N ASP A 168 -0.70 -8.27 -4.03
CA ASP A 168 -0.74 -6.83 -3.86
C ASP A 168 -1.26 -6.12 -5.11
N ILE A 169 -2.34 -5.35 -4.95
CA ILE A 169 -2.77 -4.36 -5.95
C ILE A 169 -2.20 -3.00 -5.54
N VAL A 170 -1.08 -2.63 -6.17
CA VAL A 170 -0.35 -1.39 -5.84
C VAL A 170 -0.75 -0.28 -6.81
N GLY A 171 -1.90 0.34 -6.52
CA GLY A 171 -2.55 1.33 -7.36
C GLY A 171 -2.39 2.78 -6.91
N ASN A 172 -3.11 3.67 -7.60
CA ASN A 172 -3.24 5.10 -7.30
C ASN A 172 -4.73 5.53 -7.29
N GLY A 173 -5.04 6.70 -6.74
CA GLY A 173 -6.35 7.35 -6.82
C GLY A 173 -6.67 7.96 -8.18
N ILE A 174 -5.77 7.82 -9.17
CA ILE A 174 -5.90 8.29 -10.55
C ILE A 174 -5.66 7.09 -11.48
N PRO A 175 -6.44 6.91 -12.58
CA PRO A 175 -6.44 5.69 -13.39
C PRO A 175 -5.30 5.57 -14.41
N VAL A 176 -4.44 6.58 -14.52
CA VAL A 176 -3.34 6.67 -15.50
C VAL A 176 -2.06 7.13 -14.81
N PHE A 177 -0.93 6.90 -15.48
CA PHE A 177 0.39 7.34 -15.01
C PHE A 177 0.99 8.43 -15.90
N PHE A 178 2.04 9.10 -15.42
CA PHE A 178 2.69 10.21 -16.12
C PHE A 178 3.56 9.75 -17.29
N ILE A 179 4.14 8.55 -17.23
CA ILE A 179 5.12 8.04 -18.19
C ILE A 179 4.68 6.65 -18.67
N GLN A 180 5.17 6.24 -19.83
CA GLN A 180 4.79 4.98 -20.48
C GLN A 180 5.76 3.84 -20.16
N GLU A 181 6.97 4.15 -19.69
CA GLU A 181 8.05 3.18 -19.55
C GLU A 181 8.82 3.46 -18.24
N ALA A 182 9.26 2.39 -17.58
CA ALA A 182 9.77 2.45 -16.22
C ALA A 182 11.18 3.05 -16.08
N LEU A 183 12.03 2.98 -17.12
CA LEU A 183 13.35 3.63 -17.13
C LEU A 183 13.24 5.14 -16.91
N GLN A 184 12.14 5.78 -17.34
CA GLN A 184 11.90 7.21 -17.15
C GLN A 184 11.43 7.58 -15.74
N PHE A 185 11.21 6.60 -14.86
CA PHE A 185 10.69 6.85 -13.51
C PHE A 185 11.62 7.73 -12.67
N PRO A 186 12.95 7.54 -12.64
CA PRO A 186 13.85 8.45 -11.95
C PRO A 186 13.80 9.88 -12.50
N ASP A 187 13.69 10.05 -13.83
CA ASP A 187 13.61 11.39 -14.44
C ASP A 187 12.36 12.14 -13.97
N LEU A 188 11.19 11.47 -14.03
CA LEU A 188 9.93 12.01 -13.52
C LEU A 188 10.04 12.37 -12.03
N ILE A 189 10.51 11.43 -11.21
CA ILE A 189 10.53 11.60 -9.75
C ILE A 189 11.52 12.69 -9.34
N HIS A 190 12.69 12.78 -9.97
CA HIS A 190 13.63 13.87 -9.74
C HIS A 190 13.02 15.22 -10.14
N ALA A 191 12.31 15.29 -11.27
CA ALA A 191 11.70 16.52 -11.74
C ALA A 191 10.59 17.04 -10.81
N VAL A 192 9.80 16.17 -10.18
CA VAL A 192 8.68 16.57 -9.30
C VAL A 192 9.07 16.74 -7.84
N LYS A 193 10.17 16.11 -7.40
CA LYS A 193 10.72 16.26 -6.04
C LYS A 193 11.40 17.62 -5.86
N PRO A 194 11.77 17.99 -4.61
CA PRO A 194 12.45 19.24 -4.35
C PRO A 194 13.76 19.35 -5.15
N SER A 195 14.11 20.58 -5.57
CA SER A 195 15.35 20.84 -6.30
C SER A 195 16.57 20.35 -5.51
N PRO A 196 17.55 19.67 -6.13
CA PRO A 196 18.64 19.02 -5.41
C PRO A 196 19.69 19.98 -4.83
N ASP A 197 19.70 21.25 -5.25
CA ASP A 197 20.61 22.26 -4.72
C ASP A 197 20.19 22.82 -3.35
N SER A 198 18.88 22.82 -3.08
CA SER A 198 18.27 23.52 -1.95
C SER A 198 17.21 22.70 -1.19
N GLU A 199 16.79 21.57 -1.75
CA GLU A 199 15.68 20.74 -1.28
C GLU A 199 14.35 21.51 -1.18
N ILE A 200 14.07 22.38 -2.16
CA ILE A 200 12.85 23.20 -2.22
C ILE A 200 12.17 23.03 -3.60
N PRO A 201 10.82 22.97 -3.68
CA PRO A 201 9.84 22.96 -2.58
C PRO A 201 9.45 21.55 -2.11
N GLN A 202 9.08 21.41 -0.83
CA GLN A 202 8.56 20.15 -0.28
C GLN A 202 7.15 19.86 -0.80
N ALA A 203 6.94 18.63 -1.28
CA ALA A 203 5.63 18.08 -1.63
C ALA A 203 4.77 18.95 -2.56
N ALA A 204 5.38 19.52 -3.61
CA ALA A 204 4.68 20.34 -4.58
C ALA A 204 5.31 20.21 -5.98
N THR A 205 4.49 20.27 -7.02
CA THR A 205 4.92 20.37 -8.43
C THR A 205 4.93 21.81 -8.95
N ALA A 206 4.70 22.80 -8.08
CA ALA A 206 4.67 24.22 -8.43
C ALA A 206 6.09 24.82 -8.47
N HIS A 207 6.95 24.28 -9.34
CA HIS A 207 8.33 24.72 -9.53
C HIS A 207 8.86 24.36 -10.92
N ASP A 208 9.96 25.00 -11.33
CA ASP A 208 10.47 24.99 -12.70
C ASP A 208 10.74 23.57 -13.24
N SER A 209 11.43 22.69 -12.50
CA SER A 209 11.81 21.38 -13.03
C SER A 209 10.61 20.47 -13.30
N ALA A 210 9.57 20.54 -12.47
CA ALA A 210 8.36 19.76 -12.67
C ALA A 210 7.65 20.18 -13.97
N TRP A 211 7.45 21.49 -14.16
CA TRP A 211 6.78 22.01 -15.34
C TRP A 211 7.63 21.93 -16.60
N ASP A 212 8.96 22.03 -16.48
CA ASP A 212 9.88 21.75 -17.59
C ASP A 212 9.70 20.32 -18.08
N PHE A 213 9.79 19.32 -17.20
CA PHE A 213 9.59 17.92 -17.56
C PHE A 213 8.21 17.67 -18.18
N PHE A 214 7.14 18.20 -17.59
CA PHE A 214 5.80 18.05 -18.15
C PHE A 214 5.66 18.69 -19.55
N SER A 215 6.37 19.79 -19.80
CA SER A 215 6.36 20.47 -21.10
C SER A 215 7.17 19.73 -22.17
N GLN A 216 8.27 19.06 -21.78
CA GLN A 216 9.14 18.31 -22.69
C GLN A 216 8.64 16.88 -22.94
N GLN A 217 7.92 16.29 -21.98
CA GLN A 217 7.43 14.92 -22.06
C GLN A 217 5.89 14.89 -22.07
N THR A 218 5.29 14.93 -23.26
CA THR A 218 3.84 15.12 -23.43
C THR A 218 2.98 13.95 -22.96
N THR A 219 3.57 12.77 -22.72
CA THR A 219 2.87 11.61 -22.12
C THR A 219 2.34 11.91 -20.72
N THR A 220 2.94 12.89 -20.03
CA THR A 220 2.58 13.33 -18.67
C THR A 220 1.24 14.02 -18.57
N LEU A 221 0.75 14.58 -19.67
CA LEU A 221 -0.36 15.53 -19.65
C LEU A 221 -1.66 14.91 -19.12
N HIS A 222 -1.95 13.64 -19.42
CA HIS A 222 -3.20 13.04 -18.93
C HIS A 222 -3.22 13.01 -17.40
N THR A 223 -2.18 12.47 -16.76
CA THR A 223 -2.08 12.43 -15.30
C THR A 223 -1.96 13.82 -14.69
N LEU A 224 -1.29 14.75 -15.36
CA LEU A 224 -1.23 16.16 -14.94
C LEU A 224 -2.63 16.76 -14.85
N PHE A 225 -3.51 16.54 -15.84
CA PHE A 225 -4.88 17.04 -15.80
C PHE A 225 -5.67 16.46 -14.62
N TRP A 226 -5.50 15.16 -14.31
CA TRP A 226 -6.11 14.55 -13.12
C TRP A 226 -5.58 15.17 -11.83
N ALA A 227 -4.27 15.34 -11.69
CA ALA A 227 -3.64 15.94 -10.51
C ALA A 227 -3.99 17.44 -10.34
N MET A 228 -4.21 18.17 -11.43
CA MET A 228 -4.67 19.57 -11.39
C MET A 228 -6.17 19.71 -11.10
N ALA A 229 -6.96 18.66 -11.32
CA ALA A 229 -8.35 18.58 -10.91
C ALA A 229 -8.49 18.29 -9.39
N GLY A 230 -9.73 18.04 -8.93
CA GLY A 230 -10.02 17.72 -7.53
C GLY A 230 -9.41 16.39 -7.05
N TYR A 231 -9.04 15.49 -7.97
CA TYR A 231 -8.37 14.22 -7.64
C TYR A 231 -7.00 14.42 -6.99
N GLY A 232 -6.34 15.55 -7.27
CA GLY A 232 -5.08 15.88 -6.63
C GLY A 232 -5.21 16.36 -5.19
N ILE A 233 -6.41 16.68 -4.71
CA ILE A 233 -6.66 17.19 -3.35
C ILE A 233 -7.94 16.55 -2.77
N PRO A 234 -7.95 15.22 -2.57
CA PRO A 234 -9.12 14.50 -2.10
C PRO A 234 -9.53 14.99 -0.71
N ARG A 235 -10.84 14.93 -0.42
CA ARG A 235 -11.39 15.31 0.89
C ARG A 235 -10.87 14.39 1.99
N SER A 236 -10.75 13.10 1.71
CA SER A 236 -10.03 12.15 2.54
C SER A 236 -9.71 10.89 1.74
N TYR A 237 -8.89 10.00 2.31
CA TYR A 237 -8.63 8.70 1.71
C TYR A 237 -9.90 7.91 1.40
N ARG A 238 -10.95 8.08 2.22
CA ARG A 238 -12.24 7.40 2.08
C ARG A 238 -13.05 7.90 0.87
N HIS A 239 -12.77 9.10 0.36
CA HIS A 239 -13.55 9.77 -0.69
C HIS A 239 -12.83 9.82 -2.05
N GLN A 240 -11.91 8.89 -2.29
CA GLN A 240 -11.28 8.65 -3.58
C GLN A 240 -11.55 7.23 -4.04
N ASP A 241 -11.63 7.07 -5.36
CA ASP A 241 -11.53 5.75 -5.99
C ASP A 241 -10.06 5.28 -5.96
N GLY A 242 -9.81 4.05 -6.37
CA GLY A 242 -8.46 3.50 -6.58
C GLY A 242 -8.37 2.75 -7.89
N PHE A 243 -7.19 2.66 -8.48
CA PHE A 243 -6.99 2.07 -9.80
C PHE A 243 -5.67 1.31 -9.85
N GLY A 244 -5.68 0.11 -10.42
CA GLY A 244 -4.46 -0.64 -10.70
C GLY A 244 -3.58 0.00 -11.79
N VAL A 245 -4.12 0.97 -12.54
CA VAL A 245 -3.55 1.67 -13.69
C VAL A 245 -3.26 0.74 -14.88
N HIS A 246 -2.42 -0.26 -14.68
CA HIS A 246 -1.98 -1.18 -15.72
C HIS A 246 -3.09 -2.13 -16.13
N THR A 247 -2.98 -2.60 -17.38
CA THR A 247 -3.70 -3.80 -17.79
C THR A 247 -2.98 -5.01 -17.22
N PHE A 248 -3.70 -5.90 -16.56
CA PHE A 248 -3.24 -7.21 -16.10
C PHE A 248 -3.96 -8.30 -16.90
N ARG A 249 -3.67 -9.57 -16.59
CA ARG A 249 -4.45 -10.71 -17.06
C ARG A 249 -5.14 -11.41 -15.91
N PHE A 250 -6.38 -11.81 -16.12
CA PHE A 250 -6.97 -12.94 -15.42
C PHE A 250 -6.74 -14.21 -16.22
N VAL A 251 -6.44 -15.31 -15.53
CA VAL A 251 -6.08 -16.61 -16.12
C VAL A 251 -6.87 -17.73 -15.45
N THR A 252 -7.60 -18.53 -16.22
CA THR A 252 -8.33 -19.71 -15.72
C THR A 252 -7.40 -20.90 -15.50
N ASP A 253 -7.88 -21.97 -14.84
CA ASP A 253 -7.07 -23.19 -14.64
C ASP A 253 -6.65 -23.86 -15.96
N ASP A 254 -7.50 -23.75 -16.99
CA ASP A 254 -7.25 -24.25 -18.35
C ASP A 254 -6.21 -23.41 -19.11
N GLY A 255 -5.89 -22.21 -18.61
CA GLY A 255 -4.90 -21.31 -19.18
C GLY A 255 -5.46 -20.27 -20.15
N ASP A 256 -6.78 -20.17 -20.27
CA ASP A 256 -7.42 -19.07 -21.00
C ASP A 256 -7.21 -17.76 -20.24
N SER A 257 -6.95 -16.68 -20.97
CA SER A 257 -6.69 -15.38 -20.39
C SER A 257 -7.55 -14.27 -20.98
N LYS A 258 -7.91 -13.32 -20.11
CA LYS A 258 -8.56 -12.06 -20.48
C LYS A 258 -7.80 -10.90 -19.88
N PHE A 259 -7.80 -9.77 -20.58
CA PHE A 259 -7.25 -8.54 -20.02
C PHE A 259 -8.17 -7.94 -18.97
N VAL A 260 -7.55 -7.33 -17.96
CA VAL A 260 -8.27 -6.76 -16.82
C VAL A 260 -7.67 -5.43 -16.36
N LYS A 261 -8.51 -4.44 -16.04
CA LYS A 261 -8.16 -3.22 -15.28
C LYS A 261 -8.86 -3.27 -13.92
N PHE A 262 -8.13 -3.02 -12.83
CA PHE A 262 -8.67 -3.00 -11.46
C PHE A 262 -9.15 -1.61 -11.05
N HIS A 263 -10.34 -1.54 -10.46
CA HIS A 263 -10.98 -0.31 -9.99
C HIS A 263 -11.54 -0.53 -8.57
N TRP A 264 -11.17 0.32 -7.62
CA TRP A 264 -11.83 0.45 -6.33
C TRP A 264 -12.82 1.59 -6.40
N LYS A 265 -14.11 1.29 -6.21
CA LYS A 265 -15.18 2.29 -6.19
C LYS A 265 -15.56 2.59 -4.76
N SER A 266 -15.32 3.82 -4.30
CA SER A 266 -15.63 4.22 -2.93
C SER A 266 -17.14 4.18 -2.67
N LYS A 267 -17.56 3.51 -1.59
CA LYS A 267 -18.97 3.54 -1.14
C LYS A 267 -19.31 4.83 -0.39
N GLN A 268 -18.31 5.66 -0.04
CA GLN A 268 -18.50 6.98 0.55
C GLN A 268 -18.74 8.07 -0.51
N GLY A 269 -18.55 7.75 -1.79
CA GLY A 269 -18.60 8.72 -2.88
C GLY A 269 -17.29 9.51 -3.04
N LYS A 270 -17.22 10.30 -4.12
CA LYS A 270 -16.04 11.10 -4.48
C LYS A 270 -16.20 12.52 -3.97
N ALA A 271 -15.20 13.01 -3.24
CA ALA A 271 -15.17 14.38 -2.74
C ALA A 271 -13.75 14.94 -2.73
N SER A 272 -13.61 16.24 -2.99
CA SER A 272 -12.32 16.95 -3.02
C SER A 272 -12.41 18.24 -2.23
N LEU A 273 -11.27 18.70 -1.76
CA LEU A 273 -11.10 20.04 -1.20
C LEU A 273 -11.04 21.07 -2.35
N VAL A 274 -11.19 22.34 -2.02
CA VAL A 274 -10.73 23.43 -2.89
C VAL A 274 -9.28 23.77 -2.57
N TRP A 275 -8.53 24.32 -3.53
CA TRP A 275 -7.09 24.49 -3.39
C TRP A 275 -6.67 25.38 -2.21
N ASP A 276 -7.34 26.51 -2.02
CA ASP A 276 -7.06 27.42 -0.90
C ASP A 276 -7.29 26.74 0.47
N GLU A 277 -8.36 25.95 0.60
CA GLU A 277 -8.64 25.15 1.80
C GLU A 277 -7.52 24.13 2.03
N ALA A 278 -7.12 23.39 0.98
CA ALA A 278 -6.08 22.36 1.07
C ALA A 278 -4.73 22.94 1.54
N GLN A 279 -4.36 24.14 1.06
CA GLN A 279 -3.16 24.85 1.49
C GLN A 279 -3.22 25.29 2.96
N HIS A 280 -4.33 25.90 3.39
CA HIS A 280 -4.52 26.29 4.78
C HIS A 280 -4.52 25.07 5.71
N LEU A 281 -5.16 23.99 5.27
CA LEU A 281 -5.26 22.75 6.03
C LEU A 281 -3.90 22.06 6.18
N ALA A 282 -3.03 22.14 5.17
CA ALA A 282 -1.67 21.62 5.25
C ALA A 282 -0.85 22.24 6.41
N GLY A 283 -1.10 23.52 6.73
CA GLY A 283 -0.47 24.18 7.88
C GLY A 283 -1.22 24.00 9.19
N LYS A 284 -2.56 23.89 9.16
CA LYS A 284 -3.39 23.77 10.37
C LYS A 284 -3.45 22.35 10.93
N ASN A 285 -3.45 21.35 10.05
CA ASN A 285 -3.44 19.94 10.40
C ASN A 285 -2.78 19.14 9.26
N PRO A 286 -1.44 18.97 9.28
CA PRO A 286 -0.74 18.18 8.27
C PRO A 286 -1.11 16.68 8.32
N ASP A 287 -1.78 16.21 9.38
CA ASP A 287 -2.20 14.83 9.59
C ASP A 287 -3.70 14.60 9.28
N TYR A 288 -4.30 15.48 8.49
CA TYR A 288 -5.75 15.49 8.27
C TYR A 288 -6.33 14.18 7.72
N HIS A 289 -5.74 13.60 6.67
CA HIS A 289 -6.28 12.38 6.06
C HIS A 289 -6.02 11.14 6.92
N ARG A 290 -4.83 11.04 7.53
CA ARG A 290 -4.54 9.93 8.45
C ARG A 290 -5.44 9.95 9.68
N LYS A 291 -5.75 11.15 10.19
CA LYS A 291 -6.69 11.33 11.29
C LYS A 291 -8.13 10.99 10.88
N ASP A 292 -8.57 11.43 9.70
CA ASP A 292 -9.90 11.07 9.16
C ASP A 292 -10.08 9.56 9.05
N LEU A 293 -9.09 8.83 8.53
CA LEU A 293 -9.14 7.37 8.42
C LEU A 293 -9.19 6.71 9.80
N TRP A 294 -8.29 7.11 10.70
CA TRP A 294 -8.19 6.56 12.05
C TRP A 294 -9.50 6.74 12.83
N ASP A 295 -10.02 7.98 12.89
CA ASP A 295 -11.25 8.32 13.61
C ASP A 295 -12.47 7.62 13.00
N ALA A 296 -12.52 7.48 11.67
CA ALA A 296 -13.61 6.77 11.00
C ALA A 296 -13.66 5.31 11.44
N ILE A 297 -12.51 4.64 11.54
CA ILE A 297 -12.42 3.25 12.00
C ILE A 297 -12.76 3.15 13.50
N GLU A 298 -12.15 3.97 14.36
CA GLU A 298 -12.44 3.97 15.81
C GLU A 298 -13.91 4.24 16.13
N SER A 299 -14.58 5.07 15.31
CA SER A 299 -16.01 5.37 15.47
C SER A 299 -16.95 4.32 14.86
N GLY A 300 -16.43 3.19 14.36
CA GLY A 300 -17.22 2.14 13.72
C GLY A 300 -17.71 2.49 12.31
N ASN A 301 -17.24 3.58 11.72
CA ASN A 301 -17.54 4.05 10.36
C ASN A 301 -16.41 3.69 9.38
N GLY A 302 -15.87 2.49 9.54
CA GLY A 302 -14.81 1.94 8.69
C GLY A 302 -15.17 2.03 7.21
N PRO A 303 -14.30 2.57 6.35
CA PRO A 303 -14.62 2.82 4.94
C PRO A 303 -14.71 1.55 4.11
N GLU A 304 -15.54 1.62 3.07
CA GLU A 304 -15.78 0.53 2.13
C GLU A 304 -15.46 0.93 0.68
N TRP A 305 -14.93 -0.03 -0.08
CA TRP A 305 -14.76 0.05 -1.53
C TRP A 305 -15.21 -1.24 -2.19
N GLU A 306 -15.87 -1.11 -3.34
CA GLU A 306 -16.20 -2.26 -4.18
C GLU A 306 -15.07 -2.50 -5.18
N LEU A 307 -14.51 -3.71 -5.17
CA LEU A 307 -13.55 -4.13 -6.20
C LEU A 307 -14.32 -4.36 -7.48
N ASN A 308 -13.99 -3.61 -8.50
CA ASN A 308 -14.55 -3.67 -9.83
C ASN A 308 -13.45 -3.95 -10.84
N VAL A 309 -13.83 -4.58 -11.95
CA VAL A 309 -12.93 -4.82 -13.06
C VAL A 309 -13.57 -4.51 -14.40
N GLN A 310 -12.77 -3.98 -15.32
CA GLN A 310 -13.08 -4.02 -16.74
C GLN A 310 -12.42 -5.29 -17.30
N ILE A 311 -13.19 -6.15 -17.96
CA ILE A 311 -12.71 -7.41 -18.55
C ILE A 311 -12.97 -7.38 -20.05
N PHE A 312 -11.95 -7.67 -20.85
CA PHE A 312 -12.03 -7.64 -22.31
C PHE A 312 -11.07 -8.67 -22.93
N ASP A 313 -11.30 -9.02 -24.19
CA ASP A 313 -10.53 -10.04 -24.90
C ASP A 313 -9.15 -9.53 -25.32
N GLU A 314 -8.18 -10.44 -25.44
CA GLU A 314 -6.81 -10.04 -25.79
C GLU A 314 -6.67 -9.47 -27.21
N ASP A 315 -7.54 -9.88 -28.14
CA ASP A 315 -7.59 -9.32 -29.50
C ASP A 315 -8.10 -7.88 -29.54
N GLN A 316 -8.70 -7.39 -28.46
CA GLN A 316 -9.16 -6.02 -28.30
C GLN A 316 -8.04 -5.04 -27.92
N ALA A 317 -6.79 -5.50 -27.76
CA ALA A 317 -5.66 -4.70 -27.26
C ALA A 317 -5.47 -3.33 -27.97
N LEU A 318 -5.81 -3.26 -29.27
CA LEU A 318 -5.72 -2.03 -30.08
C LEU A 318 -7.08 -1.53 -30.59
N SER A 319 -8.18 -2.17 -30.16
CA SER A 319 -9.52 -1.93 -30.73
C SER A 319 -10.18 -0.63 -30.25
N PHE A 320 -9.70 -0.07 -29.14
CA PHE A 320 -10.30 1.12 -28.49
C PHE A 320 -9.72 2.46 -28.98
N GLY A 321 -8.87 2.44 -30.01
CA GLY A 321 -8.19 3.64 -30.54
C GLY A 321 -6.93 4.05 -29.78
N PHE A 322 -6.49 3.23 -28.84
CA PHE A 322 -5.21 3.33 -28.12
C PHE A 322 -4.74 1.91 -27.76
N ASP A 323 -3.49 1.81 -27.32
CA ASP A 323 -2.92 0.55 -26.83
C ASP A 323 -3.28 0.37 -25.34
N VAL A 324 -3.90 -0.75 -24.99
CA VAL A 324 -4.25 -1.07 -23.58
C VAL A 324 -3.01 -1.28 -22.69
N LEU A 325 -1.84 -1.51 -23.28
CA LEU A 325 -0.55 -1.60 -22.59
C LEU A 325 0.04 -0.22 -22.26
N ASP A 326 -0.55 0.87 -22.78
CA ASP A 326 -0.14 2.23 -22.47
C ASP A 326 -0.77 2.69 -21.13
N ALA A 327 0.05 2.76 -20.08
CA ALA A 327 -0.34 3.20 -18.75
C ALA A 327 -0.85 4.65 -18.68
N THR A 328 -0.74 5.44 -19.75
CA THR A 328 -1.25 6.83 -19.82
C THR A 328 -2.70 6.89 -20.34
N LYS A 329 -3.34 5.76 -20.62
CA LYS A 329 -4.70 5.68 -21.18
C LYS A 329 -5.68 4.97 -20.26
N ILE A 330 -6.86 5.55 -20.11
CA ILE A 330 -8.02 4.88 -19.51
C ILE A 330 -8.75 4.07 -20.57
N ILE A 331 -9.45 3.01 -20.14
CA ILE A 331 -10.52 2.43 -20.94
C ILE A 331 -11.82 3.09 -20.47
N PRO A 332 -12.51 3.90 -21.31
CA PRO A 332 -13.79 4.48 -20.94
C PRO A 332 -14.80 3.42 -20.50
N GLU A 333 -15.55 3.69 -19.43
CA GLU A 333 -16.56 2.76 -18.90
C GLU A 333 -17.69 2.50 -19.90
N GLU A 334 -17.90 3.40 -20.87
CA GLU A 334 -18.86 3.24 -21.98
C GLU A 334 -18.41 2.19 -23.01
N LEU A 335 -17.11 1.90 -23.10
CA LEU A 335 -16.57 0.87 -23.99
C LEU A 335 -16.48 -0.48 -23.32
N VAL A 336 -16.02 -0.51 -22.06
CA VAL A 336 -15.95 -1.71 -21.24
C VAL A 336 -16.52 -1.41 -19.85
N PRO A 337 -17.72 -1.91 -19.52
CA PRO A 337 -18.36 -1.61 -18.25
C PRO A 337 -17.65 -2.31 -17.08
N LEU A 338 -17.81 -1.75 -15.89
CA LEU A 338 -17.32 -2.33 -14.65
C LEU A 338 -18.16 -3.55 -14.23
N GLN A 339 -17.46 -4.59 -13.77
CA GLN A 339 -18.04 -5.77 -13.15
C GLN A 339 -17.59 -5.83 -11.68
N SER A 340 -18.53 -5.79 -10.75
CA SER A 340 -18.27 -5.84 -9.32
C SER A 340 -17.89 -7.25 -8.87
N LEU A 341 -16.68 -7.42 -8.33
CA LEU A 341 -16.15 -8.71 -7.86
C LEU A 341 -16.40 -8.99 -6.38
N GLY A 342 -16.42 -7.94 -5.56
CA GLY A 342 -16.52 -8.05 -4.11
C GLY A 342 -16.39 -6.70 -3.42
N ILE A 343 -16.40 -6.72 -2.08
CA ILE A 343 -16.29 -5.52 -1.24
C ILE A 343 -15.14 -5.64 -0.26
N MET A 344 -14.40 -4.56 -0.09
CA MET A 344 -13.41 -4.39 0.96
C MET A 344 -13.93 -3.41 1.99
N LYS A 345 -13.83 -3.79 3.27
CA LYS A 345 -14.11 -2.91 4.41
C LYS A 345 -12.89 -2.81 5.31
N LEU A 346 -12.44 -1.58 5.59
CA LEU A 346 -11.38 -1.34 6.58
C LEU A 346 -12.01 -1.08 7.94
N ASN A 347 -11.68 -1.88 8.94
CA ASN A 347 -12.36 -1.91 10.24
C ASN A 347 -11.42 -2.05 11.45
N ALA A 348 -10.10 -2.03 11.25
CA ALA A 348 -9.14 -2.05 12.35
C ALA A 348 -7.92 -1.17 12.07
N ASN A 349 -7.55 -0.33 13.05
CA ASN A 349 -6.33 0.45 13.01
C ASN A 349 -5.11 -0.42 13.41
N PRO A 350 -3.90 -0.04 12.98
CA PRO A 350 -2.68 -0.69 13.47
C PRO A 350 -2.46 -0.37 14.95
N VAL A 351 -1.86 -1.30 15.70
CA VAL A 351 -1.41 -1.09 17.09
C VAL A 351 -0.13 -0.27 17.14
N ASN A 352 0.80 -0.53 16.21
CA ASN A 352 2.05 0.19 16.07
C ASN A 352 2.25 0.64 14.61
N TYR A 353 2.15 1.95 14.38
CA TYR A 353 2.33 2.54 13.06
C TYR A 353 3.66 2.14 12.40
N PHE A 354 4.75 2.07 13.14
CA PHE A 354 6.06 1.75 12.58
C PHE A 354 6.15 0.28 12.14
N ALA A 355 5.84 -0.65 13.04
CA ALA A 355 5.91 -2.09 12.80
C ALA A 355 4.95 -2.57 11.70
N GLU A 356 3.80 -1.91 11.56
CA GLU A 356 2.76 -2.31 10.62
C GLU A 356 2.76 -1.40 9.37
N THR A 357 2.50 -0.10 9.51
CA THR A 357 2.33 0.82 8.36
C THR A 357 3.65 1.26 7.72
N GLU A 358 4.67 1.59 8.51
CA GLU A 358 5.97 1.99 7.97
C GLU A 358 6.67 0.79 7.32
N GLN A 359 6.62 -0.38 7.98
CA GLN A 359 7.34 -1.59 7.56
C GLN A 359 6.61 -2.53 6.60
N ILE A 360 5.34 -2.28 6.24
CA ILE A 360 4.72 -3.03 5.13
C ILE A 360 5.40 -2.73 3.79
N MET A 361 5.74 -3.77 3.04
CA MET A 361 6.50 -3.69 1.79
C MET A 361 5.68 -4.31 0.65
N PHE A 362 4.79 -3.51 0.09
CA PHE A 362 3.98 -3.90 -1.07
C PHE A 362 4.86 -4.12 -2.30
N GLN A 363 4.45 -5.03 -3.20
CA GLN A 363 5.12 -5.24 -4.49
C GLN A 363 4.13 -5.64 -5.57
N PRO A 364 4.09 -5.01 -6.77
CA PRO A 364 3.32 -5.54 -7.89
C PRO A 364 3.71 -6.96 -8.30
N GLY A 365 4.95 -7.37 -7.97
CA GLY A 365 5.43 -8.74 -8.14
C GLY A 365 4.78 -9.77 -7.22
N HIS A 366 4.09 -9.34 -6.16
CA HIS A 366 3.25 -10.22 -5.34
C HIS A 366 1.96 -10.55 -6.08
N ILE A 367 2.04 -11.60 -6.88
CA ILE A 367 0.94 -12.13 -7.68
C ILE A 367 0.65 -13.57 -7.26
N VAL A 368 -0.58 -14.01 -7.50
CA VAL A 368 -1.05 -15.37 -7.19
C VAL A 368 -1.48 -16.07 -8.48
N ARG A 369 -1.59 -17.40 -8.45
CA ARG A 369 -2.20 -18.18 -9.54
C ARG A 369 -3.53 -17.54 -9.95
N GLY A 370 -3.74 -17.40 -11.25
CA GLY A 370 -4.96 -16.82 -11.83
C GLY A 370 -4.89 -15.34 -12.15
N ILE A 371 -3.79 -14.68 -11.81
CA ILE A 371 -3.48 -13.32 -12.28
C ILE A 371 -2.09 -13.38 -12.93
N ASP A 372 -1.91 -12.74 -14.08
CA ASP A 372 -0.60 -12.61 -14.75
C ASP A 372 -0.39 -11.16 -15.21
N PHE A 373 0.85 -10.84 -15.56
CA PHE A 373 1.25 -9.53 -16.06
C PHE A 373 0.89 -9.33 -17.53
N THR A 374 0.95 -8.08 -17.97
CA THR A 374 1.02 -7.72 -19.39
C THR A 374 2.37 -7.11 -19.73
N ASP A 375 2.57 -6.83 -21.01
CA ASP A 375 3.81 -6.24 -21.53
C ASP A 375 3.79 -4.70 -21.45
N ASP A 376 2.93 -4.13 -20.59
CA ASP A 376 2.97 -2.71 -20.19
C ASP A 376 4.40 -2.36 -19.71
N PRO A 377 5.15 -1.51 -20.43
CA PRO A 377 6.56 -1.27 -20.14
C PRO A 377 6.80 -0.60 -18.78
N LEU A 378 5.81 0.15 -18.28
CA LEU A 378 5.88 0.73 -16.95
C LEU A 378 5.70 -0.35 -15.87
N LEU A 379 4.74 -1.27 -16.05
CA LEU A 379 4.54 -2.40 -15.12
C LEU A 379 5.78 -3.29 -15.05
N GLN A 380 6.40 -3.59 -16.20
CA GLN A 380 7.55 -4.50 -16.28
C GLN A 380 8.72 -4.04 -15.39
N GLY A 381 9.11 -2.76 -15.43
CA GLY A 381 10.18 -2.27 -14.56
C GLY A 381 9.79 -2.14 -13.09
N ARG A 382 8.49 -1.97 -12.77
CA ARG A 382 8.02 -1.95 -11.38
C ARG A 382 8.21 -3.30 -10.69
N ILE A 383 8.08 -4.42 -11.41
CA ILE A 383 8.29 -5.76 -10.85
C ILE A 383 9.70 -5.89 -10.26
N PHE A 384 10.71 -5.31 -10.92
CA PHE A 384 12.08 -5.25 -10.40
C PHE A 384 12.21 -4.28 -9.22
N SER A 385 11.78 -3.02 -9.41
CA SER A 385 12.07 -1.94 -8.46
C SER A 385 11.54 -2.20 -7.05
N TYR A 386 10.33 -2.77 -6.94
CA TYR A 386 9.70 -3.00 -5.64
C TYR A 386 10.34 -4.16 -4.87
N LEU A 387 11.01 -5.10 -5.52
CA LEU A 387 11.78 -6.13 -4.83
C LEU A 387 13.11 -5.55 -4.33
N ASP A 388 13.82 -4.83 -5.20
CA ASP A 388 15.13 -4.24 -4.93
C ASP A 388 15.10 -3.22 -3.79
N THR A 389 14.15 -2.27 -3.83
CA THR A 389 14.12 -1.15 -2.89
C THR A 389 13.94 -1.57 -1.43
N GLN A 390 13.42 -2.78 -1.16
CA GLN A 390 13.27 -3.28 0.20
C GLN A 390 14.61 -3.61 0.85
N LEU A 391 15.64 -3.94 0.06
CA LEU A 391 16.99 -4.13 0.59
C LEU A 391 17.50 -2.86 1.28
N ASN A 392 17.26 -1.70 0.66
CA ASN A 392 17.60 -0.40 1.24
C ASN A 392 16.72 -0.08 2.47
N ARG A 393 15.41 -0.26 2.36
CA ARG A 393 14.47 0.15 3.41
C ARG A 393 14.51 -0.74 4.66
N HIS A 394 14.71 -2.03 4.48
CA HIS A 394 14.77 -3.00 5.57
C HIS A 394 16.20 -3.20 6.09
N GLY A 395 17.20 -3.02 5.24
CA GLY A 395 18.61 -3.33 5.56
C GLY A 395 18.99 -4.79 5.34
N GLY A 396 18.15 -5.60 4.69
CA GLY A 396 18.45 -7.01 4.45
C GLY A 396 17.39 -7.73 3.60
N PRO A 397 17.63 -9.01 3.24
CA PRO A 397 16.78 -9.77 2.32
C PRO A 397 15.57 -10.45 2.98
N ASN A 398 15.48 -10.46 4.32
CA ASN A 398 14.45 -11.20 5.06
C ASN A 398 13.21 -10.34 5.40
N PHE A 399 12.93 -9.28 4.65
CA PHE A 399 11.80 -8.37 4.93
C PHE A 399 10.42 -9.02 4.88
N GLU A 400 10.25 -10.10 4.10
CA GLU A 400 9.02 -10.90 4.07
C GLU A 400 8.77 -11.69 5.36
N GLN A 401 9.76 -11.74 6.27
CA GLN A 401 9.62 -12.35 7.59
C GLN A 401 9.12 -11.37 8.66
N LEU A 402 9.01 -10.08 8.36
CA LEU A 402 8.37 -9.11 9.26
C LEU A 402 6.88 -9.47 9.41
N PRO A 403 6.30 -9.40 10.62
CA PRO A 403 4.93 -9.85 10.87
C PRO A 403 3.90 -9.36 9.84
N ILE A 404 3.93 -8.07 9.50
CA ILE A 404 3.01 -7.47 8.54
C ILE A 404 3.18 -7.94 7.08
N ASN A 405 4.37 -8.44 6.73
CA ASN A 405 4.68 -8.93 5.39
C ASN A 405 4.47 -10.43 5.22
N ARG A 406 4.42 -11.17 6.32
CA ARG A 406 4.29 -12.62 6.27
C ARG A 406 2.98 -13.05 5.61
N PRO A 407 3.00 -14.05 4.71
CA PRO A 407 1.78 -14.65 4.20
C PRO A 407 1.12 -15.51 5.29
N LEU A 408 -0.19 -15.70 5.14
CA LEU A 408 -0.94 -16.67 5.96
C LEU A 408 -0.77 -18.11 5.44
N SER A 409 -0.38 -18.27 4.17
CA SER A 409 -0.05 -19.56 3.57
C SER A 409 1.34 -20.05 4.02
N PRO A 410 1.56 -21.37 4.18
CA PRO A 410 2.87 -21.92 4.52
C PRO A 410 3.97 -21.55 3.52
N ILE A 411 5.20 -21.33 4.01
CA ILE A 411 6.37 -21.02 3.20
C ILE A 411 7.27 -22.26 3.08
N HIS A 412 7.50 -22.71 1.84
CA HIS A 412 8.39 -23.85 1.56
C HIS A 412 9.30 -23.55 0.38
N ASN A 413 10.57 -23.26 0.65
CA ASN A 413 11.58 -23.01 -0.38
C ASN A 413 13.01 -23.32 0.15
N ASN A 414 14.01 -23.03 -0.68
CA ASN A 414 15.42 -23.26 -0.40
C ASN A 414 16.20 -21.96 -0.10
N ASN A 415 15.53 -20.83 0.15
CA ASN A 415 16.19 -19.61 0.60
C ASN A 415 16.73 -19.83 2.02
N ARG A 416 17.96 -19.39 2.29
CA ARG A 416 18.65 -19.56 3.58
C ARG A 416 19.43 -18.30 3.94
N ASP A 417 19.85 -18.26 5.20
CA ASP A 417 20.74 -17.24 5.75
C ASP A 417 20.20 -15.81 5.59
N GLY A 418 21.06 -14.84 5.26
CA GLY A 418 20.73 -13.42 5.21
C GLY A 418 20.62 -12.77 6.60
N ALA A 419 20.83 -11.46 6.67
CA ALA A 419 20.70 -10.70 7.91
C ALA A 419 19.26 -10.81 8.46
N GLY A 420 19.12 -10.91 9.79
CA GLY A 420 17.81 -10.97 10.45
C GLY A 420 16.99 -12.23 10.15
N GLN A 421 17.64 -13.36 9.86
CA GLN A 421 16.95 -14.64 9.65
C GLN A 421 16.21 -15.08 10.93
N ASN A 422 14.88 -15.12 10.85
CA ASN A 422 14.00 -15.48 11.97
C ASN A 422 13.52 -16.94 11.93
N PHE A 423 13.90 -17.72 10.90
CA PHE A 423 13.56 -19.14 10.81
C PHE A 423 14.77 -20.07 11.02
N ILE A 424 14.53 -21.15 11.76
CA ILE A 424 15.46 -22.27 11.87
C ILE A 424 14.98 -23.39 10.94
N HIS A 425 15.59 -23.49 9.76
CA HIS A 425 15.17 -24.41 8.71
C HIS A 425 15.57 -25.85 9.04
N LYS A 426 14.59 -26.77 9.10
CA LYS A 426 14.84 -28.20 9.34
C LYS A 426 15.38 -28.96 8.13
N ASN A 427 15.08 -28.49 6.91
CA ASN A 427 15.58 -29.12 5.69
C ASN A 427 17.07 -28.79 5.48
N THR A 428 17.92 -29.81 5.63
CA THR A 428 19.38 -29.74 5.44
C THR A 428 19.81 -29.89 3.97
N ALA A 429 18.92 -30.30 3.06
CA ALA A 429 19.17 -30.37 1.62
C ALA A 429 18.47 -29.21 0.89
N ALA A 430 18.98 -27.99 1.09
CA ALA A 430 18.42 -26.76 0.53
C ALA A 430 18.79 -26.54 -0.95
N TYR A 431 18.54 -27.54 -1.81
CA TYR A 431 18.80 -27.48 -3.26
C TYR A 431 17.86 -28.41 -4.04
N THR A 432 17.67 -28.17 -5.33
CA THR A 432 16.83 -28.99 -6.22
C THR A 432 17.55 -29.21 -7.56
N PRO A 433 17.57 -30.44 -8.13
CA PRO A 433 16.97 -31.67 -7.59
C PRO A 433 17.78 -32.29 -6.43
N ASN A 434 17.12 -33.00 -5.52
CA ASN A 434 17.76 -33.71 -4.41
C ASN A 434 17.06 -35.05 -4.09
N THR A 435 17.82 -36.02 -3.55
CA THR A 435 17.28 -37.27 -2.97
C THR A 435 17.31 -37.27 -1.45
N LEU A 436 18.20 -36.49 -0.83
CA LEU A 436 18.40 -36.44 0.63
C LEU A 436 17.17 -35.90 1.38
N ASN A 437 16.34 -35.08 0.73
CA ASN A 437 15.05 -34.63 1.26
C ASN A 437 13.88 -35.11 0.37
N ASN A 438 14.03 -36.27 -0.27
CA ASN A 438 12.99 -36.93 -1.07
C ASN A 438 12.37 -36.03 -2.16
N GLY A 439 13.15 -35.12 -2.76
CA GLY A 439 12.68 -34.22 -3.81
C GLY A 439 11.87 -33.02 -3.33
N TYR A 440 11.78 -32.78 -2.02
CA TYR A 440 11.06 -31.63 -1.45
C TYR A 440 11.98 -30.43 -1.17
N PRO A 441 11.42 -29.19 -1.14
CA PRO A 441 10.08 -28.82 -1.62
C PRO A 441 9.90 -29.11 -3.12
N ALA A 442 8.75 -29.70 -3.48
CA ALA A 442 8.46 -30.10 -4.84
C ALA A 442 8.16 -28.87 -5.72
N GLN A 443 8.41 -28.99 -7.03
CA GLN A 443 8.03 -27.95 -7.99
C GLN A 443 6.51 -27.89 -8.14
N ALA A 444 5.95 -26.69 -8.21
CA ALA A 444 4.54 -26.45 -8.54
C ALA A 444 4.45 -25.72 -9.89
N ASN A 445 3.41 -26.00 -10.67
CA ASN A 445 3.18 -25.44 -11.99
C ASN A 445 1.67 -25.45 -12.31
N GLN A 446 1.30 -25.23 -13.59
CA GLN A 446 -0.10 -25.20 -14.00
C GLN A 446 -0.89 -26.45 -13.56
N THR A 447 -0.30 -27.65 -13.66
CA THR A 447 -0.98 -28.93 -13.46
C THR A 447 -0.68 -29.61 -12.13
N GLN A 448 0.30 -29.12 -11.38
CA GLN A 448 0.74 -29.70 -10.10
C GLN A 448 0.87 -28.65 -9.00
N GLY A 449 0.32 -28.94 -7.83
CA GLY A 449 0.53 -28.13 -6.62
C GLY A 449 -0.09 -26.72 -6.67
N LYS A 450 -1.04 -26.46 -7.59
CA LYS A 450 -1.65 -25.13 -7.80
C LYS A 450 -0.60 -24.02 -7.98
N GLY A 451 0.50 -24.31 -8.68
CA GLY A 451 1.56 -23.33 -8.91
C GLY A 451 1.08 -22.16 -9.75
N PHE A 452 1.73 -21.00 -9.56
CA PHE A 452 1.70 -19.91 -10.53
C PHE A 452 2.19 -20.41 -11.90
N PHE A 453 1.63 -19.87 -12.97
CA PHE A 453 2.08 -20.10 -14.32
C PHE A 453 1.79 -18.85 -15.15
N THR A 454 2.73 -18.47 -16.01
CA THR A 454 2.52 -17.44 -17.02
C THR A 454 1.40 -17.87 -17.97
N ALA A 455 0.53 -16.94 -18.37
CA ALA A 455 -0.56 -17.23 -19.31
C ALA A 455 0.03 -17.89 -20.58
N PRO A 456 -0.34 -19.15 -20.89
CA PRO A 456 0.37 -19.97 -21.90
C PRO A 456 0.18 -19.43 -23.33
N GLY A 457 -0.85 -18.61 -23.55
CA GLY A 457 -1.10 -17.94 -24.83
C GLY A 457 -0.16 -16.77 -25.14
N ARG A 458 0.62 -16.27 -24.17
CA ARG A 458 1.54 -15.15 -24.37
C ARG A 458 2.63 -15.51 -25.37
N LYS A 459 2.86 -14.62 -26.33
CA LYS A 459 3.88 -14.78 -27.38
C LYS A 459 4.68 -13.51 -27.51
N VAL A 460 5.98 -13.66 -27.72
CA VAL A 460 6.86 -12.58 -28.16
C VAL A 460 7.03 -12.72 -29.67
N SER A 461 6.81 -11.65 -30.42
CA SER A 461 7.06 -11.60 -31.86
C SER A 461 7.77 -10.31 -32.25
N GLY A 462 8.74 -10.39 -33.15
CA GLY A 462 9.58 -9.26 -33.59
C GLY A 462 11.04 -9.67 -33.74
N ASN A 463 11.87 -8.80 -34.31
CA ASN A 463 13.32 -8.98 -34.31
C ASN A 463 13.84 -8.49 -32.94
N LEU A 464 14.12 -9.43 -32.04
CA LEU A 464 14.80 -9.18 -30.77
C LEU A 464 16.24 -8.69 -30.98
#